data_AF-A0A5P8WEW3-F1
#
_entry.id   AF-A0A5P8WEW3-F1
#
_cell.length_a   1.000
_cell.length_b   1.000
_cell.length_c   1.000
_cell.angle_alpha   90.00
_cell.angle_beta   90.00
_cell.angle_gamma   90.00
#
_symmetry.space_group_name_H-M   'P 1'
#
loop_
_entity.id
_entity.type
_entity.pdbx_description
1 polymer ?
#
loop_
_entity_poly.entity_id
_entity_poly.type
_entity_poly.pdbx_seq_one_letter_code
_entity_poly.pdbx_strand_id
1 'polypeptide(L)' 'MNTPCGHKYSVVGFANLQGLEISVKEAGTKGRKASALCRKQGIEIERIHDPRFGKVGLYPESVLIEVFSTGQN' A
#
# COMPACT_ATOMS: atom_id res chain seq x y z
N MET A 1 -21.14 9.49 4.98
CA MET A 1 -20.06 10.03 5.81
C MET A 1 -18.91 10.28 4.87
N ASN A 2 -18.78 11.50 4.35
CA ASN A 2 -17.85 11.83 3.26
C ASN A 2 -16.63 12.52 3.87
N THR A 3 -15.59 11.76 4.21
CA THR A 3 -14.29 12.34 4.58
C THR A 3 -13.47 12.47 3.30
N PRO A 4 -13.17 13.69 2.83
CA PRO A 4 -12.37 13.86 1.62
C PRO A 4 -10.91 13.47 1.91
N CYS A 5 -10.32 12.71 0.99
CA CYS A 5 -8.88 12.68 0.68
C CYS A 5 -7.87 12.61 1.84
N GLY A 6 -7.38 11.41 2.21
CA GLY A 6 -6.14 11.36 3.01
C GLY A 6 -5.75 10.06 3.69
N HIS A 7 -6.60 9.03 3.70
CA HIS A 7 -6.27 7.80 4.40
C HIS A 7 -5.12 7.07 3.67
N LYS A 8 -3.99 6.97 4.37
CA LYS A 8 -2.85 6.17 3.96
C LYS A 8 -2.97 4.80 4.63
N TYR A 9 -2.82 3.74 3.85
CA TYR A 9 -2.86 2.37 4.36
C TYR A 9 -1.54 1.68 4.07
N SER A 10 -1.21 0.69 4.90
CA SER A 10 -0.16 -0.26 4.53
C SER A 10 -0.69 -1.21 3.46
N VAL A 11 0.21 -1.81 2.69
CA VAL A 11 -0.16 -2.81 1.67
C VAL A 11 -0.99 -3.94 2.29
N VAL A 12 -0.59 -4.40 3.48
CA VAL A 12 -1.32 -5.46 4.21
C VAL A 12 -2.66 -4.94 4.73
N GLY A 13 -2.71 -3.74 5.30
CA GLY A 13 -3.95 -3.15 5.79
C GLY A 13 -4.98 -2.99 4.68
N PHE A 14 -4.56 -2.50 3.51
CA PHE A 14 -5.43 -2.39 2.34
C PHE A 14 -5.86 -3.75 1.79
N ALA A 15 -4.96 -4.74 1.74
CA ALA A 15 -5.34 -6.10 1.35
C ALA A 15 -6.45 -6.67 2.26
N ASN A 16 -6.29 -6.51 3.59
CA ASN A 16 -7.30 -6.95 4.56
C ASN A 16 -8.64 -6.22 4.37
N LEU A 17 -8.63 -4.91 4.07
CA LEU A 17 -9.85 -4.15 3.77
C LEU A 17 -10.58 -4.69 2.53
N GLN A 18 -9.82 -5.20 1.55
CA GLN A 18 -10.38 -5.83 0.35
C GLN A 18 -10.72 -7.32 0.56
N GLY A 19 -10.51 -7.87 1.76
CA GLY A 19 -10.67 -9.31 2.02
C GLY A 19 -9.62 -10.18 1.30
N LEU A 20 -8.49 -9.59 0.90
CA LEU A 20 -7.40 -10.28 0.23
C LEU A 20 -6.34 -10.70 1.25
N GLU A 21 -6.03 -12.00 1.27
CA GLU A 21 -4.89 -12.52 2.00
C GLU A 21 -3.65 -12.48 1.10
N ILE A 22 -2.62 -11.73 1.53
CA ILE A 22 -1.35 -11.62 0.80
C ILE A 22 -0.19 -12.13 1.65
N SER A 23 0.70 -12.89 1.02
CA SER A 23 1.94 -13.35 1.64
C SER A 23 2.91 -12.20 1.89
N VAL A 24 3.84 -12.36 2.85
CA VAL A 24 4.92 -11.41 3.15
C VAL A 24 5.68 -10.99 1.87
N LYS A 25 5.95 -11.96 0.98
CA LYS A 25 6.65 -11.73 -0.29
C LYS A 25 5.84 -10.85 -1.26
N GLU A 26 4.52 -11.07 -1.32
CA GLU A 26 3.60 -10.26 -2.11
C GLU A 26 3.51 -8.84 -1.55
N ALA A 27 3.39 -8.72 -0.23
CA ALA A 27 3.38 -7.44 0.46
C ALA A 27 4.66 -6.63 0.18
N GLY A 28 5.83 -7.27 0.22
CA GLY A 28 7.11 -6.63 -0.11
C GLY A 28 7.23 -6.21 -1.59
N THR A 29 6.69 -7.00 -2.51
CA THR A 29 6.70 -6.68 -3.96
C THR A 29 5.74 -5.53 -4.26
N LYS A 30 4.52 -5.59 -3.75
CA LYS A 30 3.51 -4.53 -3.88
C LYS A 30 3.98 -3.23 -3.19
N GLY A 31 4.61 -3.32 -2.02
CA GLY A 31 5.18 -2.16 -1.33
C GLY A 31 6.27 -1.44 -2.12
N ARG A 32 7.15 -2.21 -2.80
CA ARG A 32 8.16 -1.62 -3.72
C ARG A 32 7.50 -0.92 -4.90
N LYS A 33 6.48 -1.52 -5.52
CA LYS A 33 5.70 -0.89 -6.60
C LYS A 33 5.01 0.38 -6.13
N ALA A 34 4.34 0.36 -4.98
CA ALA A 34 3.68 1.52 -4.38
C ALA A 34 4.66 2.66 -4.11
N SER A 35 5.84 2.34 -3.57
CA SER A 35 6.91 3.32 -3.37
C SER A 35 7.40 3.95 -4.68
N ALA A 36 7.55 3.15 -5.74
CA ALA A 36 7.95 3.66 -7.05
C ALA A 36 6.90 4.59 -7.66
N LEU A 37 5.61 4.24 -7.53
CA LEU A 37 4.49 5.06 -7.99
C LEU A 37 4.38 6.37 -7.23
N CYS A 38 4.43 6.34 -5.89
CA CYS A 38 4.43 7.56 -5.08
C CYS A 38 5.60 8.48 -5.45
N ARG A 39 6.82 7.94 -5.64
CA ARG A 39 7.98 8.72 -6.10
C ARG A 39 7.77 9.36 -7.47
N LYS A 40 7.18 8.63 -8.42
CA LYS A 40 6.84 9.18 -9.75
C LYS A 40 5.80 10.30 -9.67
N GLN A 41 4.85 10.20 -8.74
CA GLN A 41 3.77 11.17 -8.55
C GLN A 41 4.15 12.33 -7.61
N GLY A 42 5.36 12.33 -7.02
CA GLY A 42 5.77 13.34 -6.04
C GLY A 42 5.04 13.23 -4.69
N ILE A 43 4.50 12.05 -4.37
CA ILE A 43 3.76 11.79 -3.13
C ILE A 43 4.71 11.35 -2.02
N GLU A 44 4.56 11.94 -0.84
CA GLU A 44 5.32 11.56 0.35
C GLU A 44 4.81 10.24 0.95
N ILE A 45 5.73 9.27 1.04
CA ILE A 45 5.47 7.95 1.62
C ILE A 45 5.90 7.97 3.07
N GLU A 46 4.95 7.69 3.96
CA GLU A 46 5.27 7.51 5.38
C GLU A 46 5.71 6.07 5.63
N ARG A 47 6.63 5.86 6.57
CA ARG A 47 7.09 4.51 6.95
C ARG A 47 6.92 4.31 8.43
N ILE A 48 6.20 3.26 8.80
CA ILE A 48 6.00 2.86 10.19
C ILE A 48 6.73 1.55 10.46
N HIS A 49 7.01 1.29 11.73
CA HIS A 49 7.54 0.00 12.17
C HIS A 49 6.38 -0.93 12.53
N ASP A 50 6.34 -2.07 11.87
CA ASP A 50 5.42 -3.17 12.12
C ASP A 50 6.22 -4.35 12.73
N PRO A 51 5.79 -4.90 13.88
CA PRO A 51 6.54 -5.97 14.56
C PRO A 51 6.58 -7.28 13.76
N ARG A 52 5.67 -7.50 12.81
CA ARG A 52 5.60 -8.71 11.98
C ARG A 52 6.39 -8.55 10.68
N PHE A 53 6.37 -7.36 10.09
CA PHE A 53 6.91 -7.10 8.76
C PHE A 53 8.12 -6.14 8.74
N GLY A 54 8.52 -5.59 9.88
CA GLY A 54 9.58 -4.59 9.98
C GLY A 54 9.13 -3.21 9.48
N LYS A 55 9.90 -2.53 8.64
CA LYS A 55 9.50 -1.21 8.12
C LYS A 55 8.47 -1.36 7.00
N VAL A 56 7.25 -0.91 7.25
CA VAL A 56 6.15 -0.91 6.26
C VAL A 56 5.82 0.52 5.82
N GLY A 57 5.62 0.69 4.51
CA GLY A 57 5.21 1.97 3.95
C GLY A 57 3.69 2.15 4.01
N LEU A 58 3.25 3.37 4.30
CA LEU A 58 1.88 3.82 4.18
C LEU A 58 1.72 4.62 2.90
N TYR A 59 0.73 4.22 2.10
CA TYR A 59 0.49 4.75 0.77
C TYR A 59 -0.96 5.22 0.67
N PRO A 60 -1.24 6.27 -0.12
CA PRO A 60 -2.61 6.67 -0.38
C PRO A 60 -3.37 5.54 -1.08
N GLU A 61 -4.67 5.49 -0.82
CA GLU A 61 -5.58 4.50 -1.39
C GLU A 61 -5.49 4.42 -2.92
N SER A 62 -5.40 5.55 -3.62
CA SER A 62 -5.28 5.59 -5.09
C SER A 62 -4.08 4.79 -5.61
N VAL A 63 -2.93 4.92 -4.96
CA VAL A 63 -1.71 4.18 -5.33
C VAL A 63 -1.86 2.70 -4.99
N LEU A 64 -2.50 2.36 -3.88
CA LEU A 64 -2.73 0.98 -3.50
C LEU A 64 -3.70 0.30 -4.48
N ILE A 65 -4.80 0.94 -4.84
CA ILE A 65 -5.74 0.45 -5.87
C ILE A 65 -4.97 0.14 -7.15
N GLU A 66 -4.13 1.06 -7.63
CA GLU A 66 -3.33 0.85 -8.83
C GLU A 66 -2.43 -0.38 -8.68
N VAL A 67 -1.63 -0.45 -7.61
CA VAL A 67 -0.71 -1.56 -7.34
C VAL A 67 -1.40 -2.92 -7.22
N PHE A 68 -2.58 -2.96 -6.62
CA PHE A 68 -3.36 -4.18 -6.48
C PHE A 68 -4.04 -4.56 -7.80
N SER A 69 -4.45 -3.57 -8.61
CA SER A 69 -5.04 -3.80 -9.93
C SER A 69 -4.02 -4.30 -10.96
N THR A 70 -2.73 -3.94 -10.89
CA THR A 70 -1.70 -4.41 -11.86
C THR A 70 -1.32 -5.89 -11.72
N GLY A 71 -1.95 -6.66 -10.83
CA GLY A 71 -1.58 -8.05 -10.50
C GLY A 71 -2.54 -9.13 -10.97
N GLN A 72 -3.51 -8.80 -11.84
CA GLN A 72 -4.52 -9.74 -12.38
C GLN A 72 -4.29 -10.00 -13.87
N ASN A 73 -3.09 -10.45 -14.24
CA ASN A 73 -2.78 -10.99 -15.56
C ASN A 73 -1.70 -12.05 -15.43
#